data_AF-A2FMF8-F1
#
_entry.id   AF-A2FMF8-F1
#
_cell.length_a   1.000
_cell.length_b   1.000
_cell.length_c   1.000
_cell.angle_alpha   90.00
_cell.angle_beta   90.00
_cell.angle_gamma   90.00
#
_symmetry.space_group_name_H-M   'P 1'
#
loop_
_entity.id
_entity.type
_entity.pdbx_description
1 polymer ?
#
loop_
_entity_poly.entity_id
_entity_poly.type
_entity_poly.pdbx_seq_one_letter_code
_entity_poly.pdbx_strand_id
1 'polypeptide(L)'
;MHYDFFLTNIKNLTEIKMYDLTEYEGLTMSDVKKGKPKKRPYRDESTLTNDQKAILEALKQTGNPTLIESFWKDNGEKKFYKKRSGQFWKYLCTLHINLERYQIFNELNKRTAALMTEDNCFVYACIQAGVDGETIDHMREVIRVRDFPQSKVQEISDATGIAFNVTIGYFNDSRHNEIKRYIPKECETVRTIDLLLVEDHYMLNERLPMTTYFVRNYKEILKACGGMNIEKQMKIYTKREDKYVVRYDRTTPLWDVMKTLWECKYFEPISYGELFTYTTDL
;
A
#
# COMPACT_ATOMS: atom_id res chain seq x y z
N MET A 1 16.32 28.07 -6.73
CA MET A 1 15.75 28.59 -5.47
C MET A 1 14.28 28.92 -5.74
N HIS A 2 13.36 28.02 -5.37
CA HIS A 2 11.90 28.17 -5.56
C HIS A 2 11.13 27.67 -4.32
N TYR A 3 11.70 27.86 -3.12
CA TYR A 3 11.04 27.46 -1.86
C TYR A 3 10.22 28.60 -1.21
N ASP A 4 10.38 29.85 -1.67
CA ASP A 4 9.77 31.02 -1.04
C ASP A 4 8.24 31.09 -1.21
N PHE A 5 7.67 30.46 -2.25
CA PHE A 5 6.23 30.53 -2.50
C PHE A 5 5.41 29.73 -1.47
N PHE A 6 5.97 28.64 -0.91
CA PHE A 6 5.25 27.76 0.03
C PHE A 6 5.31 28.24 1.48
N LEU A 7 6.36 28.95 1.86
CA LEU A 7 6.61 29.30 3.27
C LEU A 7 5.82 30.52 3.74
N THR A 8 5.37 31.37 2.82
CA THR A 8 4.69 32.64 3.13
C THR A 8 3.21 32.48 3.54
N ASN A 9 2.62 31.30 3.33
CA ASN A 9 1.18 31.07 3.58
C ASN A 9 0.86 30.20 4.82
N ILE A 10 1.85 29.77 5.61
CA ILE A 10 1.60 28.99 6.83
C ILE A 10 1.32 29.93 8.00
N LYS A 11 0.02 30.17 8.29
CA LYS A 11 -0.40 30.89 9.50
C LYS A 11 0.11 30.15 10.74
N ASN A 12 0.80 30.88 11.62
CA ASN A 12 1.42 30.41 12.88
C ASN A 12 2.75 29.64 12.74
N LEU A 13 3.45 29.73 11.61
CA LEU A 13 4.82 29.22 11.51
C LEU A 13 5.79 30.11 12.31
N THR A 14 6.32 29.61 13.43
CA THR A 14 7.23 30.37 14.30
C THR A 14 8.71 30.17 13.98
N GLU A 15 9.09 29.01 13.43
CA GLU A 15 10.49 28.68 13.12
C GLU A 15 10.55 27.54 12.09
N ILE A 16 11.52 27.60 11.18
CA ILE A 16 11.87 26.50 10.26
C ILE A 16 13.27 26.02 10.65
N LYS A 17 13.39 24.73 10.99
CA LYS A 17 14.70 24.09 11.22
C LYS A 17 14.97 23.11 10.10
N MET A 18 16.02 23.37 9.33
CA MET A 18 16.56 22.42 8.37
C MET A 18 17.68 21.64 9.05
N TYR A 19 17.61 20.31 8.97
CA TYR A 19 18.65 19.42 9.47
C TYR A 19 19.27 18.73 8.27
N ASP A 20 20.61 18.76 8.17
CA ASP A 20 21.31 17.95 7.20
C ASP A 20 21.28 16.49 7.67
N LEU A 21 20.46 15.67 7.02
CA LEU A 21 20.32 14.25 7.38
C LEU A 21 21.61 13.46 7.16
N THR A 22 22.57 13.98 6.40
CA THR A 22 23.89 13.35 6.22
C THR A 22 24.82 13.55 7.41
N GLU A 23 24.60 14.59 8.23
CA GLU A 23 25.38 14.84 9.47
C GLU A 23 24.91 13.99 10.66
N TYR A 24 23.73 13.36 10.54
CA TYR A 24 23.08 12.62 11.62
C TYR A 24 22.69 11.20 11.15
N GLU A 25 23.68 10.32 11.01
CA GLU A 25 23.43 8.89 10.84
C GLU A 25 22.57 8.33 11.99
N GLY A 26 21.50 7.61 11.66
CA GLY A 26 20.62 6.96 12.65
C GLY A 26 19.55 7.85 13.28
N LEU A 27 19.28 9.04 12.73
CA LEU A 27 18.22 9.93 13.21
C LEU A 27 16.83 9.30 13.04
N THR A 28 16.04 9.24 14.11
CA THR A 28 14.64 8.80 14.02
C THR A 28 13.68 10.00 13.93
N MET A 29 12.53 9.83 13.28
CA MET A 29 11.48 10.86 13.24
C MET A 29 10.98 11.28 14.65
N SER A 30 11.14 10.40 15.65
CA SER A 30 10.83 10.74 17.05
C SER A 30 11.83 11.73 17.65
N ASP A 31 13.11 11.70 17.23
CA ASP A 31 14.15 12.60 17.72
C ASP A 31 13.97 14.00 17.12
N VAL A 32 13.57 14.07 15.84
CA VAL A 32 13.20 15.32 15.17
C VAL A 32 12.01 16.00 15.87
N LYS A 33 10.95 15.24 16.20
CA LYS A 33 9.76 15.76 16.91
C LYS A 33 10.06 16.29 18.31
N LYS A 34 11.13 15.84 18.97
CA LYS A 34 11.53 16.30 20.31
C LYS A 34 12.38 17.57 20.28
N GLY A 35 12.68 18.13 19.09
CA GLY A 35 13.37 19.41 18.91
C GLY A 35 14.85 19.43 19.30
N LYS A 36 15.42 18.28 19.69
CA LYS A 36 16.84 18.11 20.04
C LYS A 36 17.35 16.83 19.37
N PRO A 37 17.70 16.87 18.07
CA PRO A 37 18.29 15.71 17.39
C PRO A 37 19.58 15.32 18.12
N LYS A 38 19.62 14.09 18.65
CA LYS A 38 20.81 13.53 19.29
C LYS A 38 21.45 12.55 18.30
N LYS A 39 22.75 12.70 18.08
CA LYS A 39 23.56 11.69 17.38
C LYS A 39 23.45 10.39 18.16
N ARG A 40 22.91 9.34 17.55
CA ARG A 40 22.98 7.98 18.09
C ARG A 40 24.06 7.26 17.29
N PRO A 41 25.12 6.71 17.92
CA PRO A 41 26.09 5.93 17.17
C PRO A 41 25.37 4.75 16.50
N TYR A 42 25.74 4.46 15.25
CA TYR A 42 25.15 3.44 14.36
C TYR A 42 25.09 2.00 14.97
N ARG A 43 25.67 1.78 16.14
CA ARG A 43 25.81 0.50 16.85
C ARG A 43 25.87 0.73 18.36
N ASP A 44 24.74 1.06 18.96
CA ASP A 44 24.66 1.40 20.39
C ASP A 44 24.63 0.12 21.26
N GLU A 45 25.79 -0.26 21.79
CA GLU A 45 25.96 -1.43 22.66
C GLU A 45 25.12 -1.36 23.94
N SER A 46 24.67 -0.17 24.36
CA SER A 46 23.80 -0.03 25.54
C SER A 46 22.44 -0.68 25.36
N THR A 47 22.03 -0.93 24.10
CA THR A 47 20.76 -1.57 23.74
C THR A 47 20.80 -3.10 23.77
N LEU A 48 21.99 -3.70 23.90
CA LEU A 48 22.19 -5.14 23.93
C LEU A 48 22.00 -5.72 25.34
N THR A 49 21.50 -6.96 25.43
CA THR A 49 21.49 -7.74 26.68
C THR A 49 22.92 -8.10 27.12
N ASN A 50 23.08 -8.52 28.37
CA ASN A 50 24.40 -8.91 28.89
C ASN A 50 25.01 -10.08 28.10
N ASP A 51 24.20 -11.04 27.66
CA ASP A 51 24.65 -12.18 26.85
C ASP A 51 25.06 -11.73 25.44
N GLN A 52 24.29 -10.81 24.83
CA GLN A 52 24.62 -10.23 23.53
C GLN A 52 25.92 -9.41 23.58
N LYS A 53 26.18 -8.70 24.69
CA LYS A 53 27.45 -8.00 24.91
C LYS A 53 28.63 -8.96 25.03
N ALA A 54 28.46 -10.07 25.76
CA ALA A 54 29.49 -11.10 25.89
C ALA A 54 29.82 -11.76 24.53
N ILE A 55 28.80 -12.01 23.71
CA ILE A 55 28.96 -12.53 22.35
C ILE A 55 29.67 -11.50 21.45
N LEU A 56 29.28 -10.23 21.51
CA LEU A 56 29.92 -9.18 20.73
C LEU A 56 31.40 -9.01 21.10
N GLU A 57 31.74 -9.06 22.40
CA GLU A 57 33.13 -9.01 22.86
C GLU A 57 33.95 -10.21 22.38
N ALA A 58 33.40 -11.43 22.45
CA ALA A 58 34.04 -12.61 21.89
C ALA A 58 34.26 -12.47 20.37
N LEU A 59 33.29 -11.90 19.63
CA LEU A 59 33.41 -11.65 18.20
C LEU A 59 34.46 -10.58 17.88
N LYS A 60 34.57 -9.50 18.67
CA LYS A 60 35.63 -8.49 18.52
C LYS A 60 37.02 -9.11 18.69
N GLN A 61 37.18 -10.04 19.63
CA GLN A 61 38.46 -10.75 19.83
C GLN A 61 38.87 -11.62 18.64
N THR A 62 37.91 -12.10 17.84
CA THR A 62 38.24 -12.84 16.60
C THR A 62 38.77 -11.95 15.47
N GLY A 63 38.58 -10.62 15.55
CA GLY A 63 39.03 -9.66 14.55
C GLY A 63 38.34 -9.80 13.19
N ASN A 64 37.29 -10.62 13.05
CA ASN A 64 36.59 -10.84 11.79
C ASN A 64 35.46 -9.81 11.58
N PRO A 65 35.61 -8.84 10.66
CA PRO A 65 34.64 -7.77 10.48
C PRO A 65 33.26 -8.27 10.03
N THR A 66 33.22 -9.35 9.25
CA THR A 66 32.00 -9.93 8.69
C THR A 66 31.09 -10.51 9.77
N LEU A 67 31.68 -11.13 10.80
CA LEU A 67 30.90 -11.71 11.91
C LEU A 67 30.33 -10.63 12.84
N ILE A 68 31.07 -9.54 13.02
CA ILE A 68 30.60 -8.38 13.78
C ILE A 68 29.44 -7.71 13.02
N GLU A 69 29.55 -7.58 11.70
CA GLU A 69 28.48 -7.06 10.87
C GLU A 69 27.22 -7.93 10.89
N SER A 70 27.36 -9.26 10.79
CA SER A 70 26.20 -10.17 10.90
C SER A 70 25.54 -10.10 12.27
N PHE A 71 26.32 -10.00 13.34
CA PHE A 71 25.78 -9.83 14.69
C PHE A 71 24.91 -8.57 14.82
N TRP A 72 25.38 -7.44 14.28
CA TRP A 72 24.62 -6.19 14.30
C TRP A 72 23.40 -6.22 13.37
N LYS A 73 23.46 -6.94 12.24
CA LYS A 73 22.31 -7.17 11.38
C LYS A 73 21.20 -7.95 12.09
N ASP A 74 21.57 -8.94 12.90
CA ASP A 74 20.61 -9.80 13.60
C ASP A 74 20.08 -9.19 14.91
N ASN A 75 20.86 -8.33 15.56
CA ASN A 75 20.56 -7.83 16.92
C ASN A 75 20.43 -6.29 17.03
N GLY A 76 20.98 -5.51 16.10
CA GLY A 76 21.03 -4.04 16.14
C GLY A 76 19.85 -3.35 15.48
N GLU A 77 19.26 -3.98 14.47
CA GLU A 77 18.01 -3.48 13.90
C GLU A 77 16.86 -3.95 14.79
N LYS A 78 16.22 -3.01 15.51
CA LYS A 78 14.81 -3.21 15.85
C LYS A 78 14.12 -3.53 14.54
N LYS A 79 13.71 -4.79 14.35
CA LYS A 79 12.74 -5.17 13.32
C LYS A 79 11.50 -4.33 13.60
N PHE A 80 11.43 -3.15 12.99
CA PHE A 80 10.20 -2.41 12.88
C PHE A 80 9.33 -3.29 12.01
N TYR A 81 8.54 -4.17 12.63
CA TYR A 81 7.41 -4.76 11.97
C TYR A 81 6.57 -3.59 11.51
N LYS A 82 6.65 -3.26 10.22
CA LYS A 82 5.85 -2.21 9.60
C LYS A 82 4.41 -2.54 9.97
N LYS A 83 3.76 -1.66 10.74
CA LYS A 83 2.36 -1.86 11.09
C LYS A 83 1.59 -1.90 9.78
N ARG A 84 0.98 -3.04 9.46
CA ARG A 84 0.16 -3.20 8.26
C ARG A 84 -1.05 -2.29 8.42
N SER A 85 -1.23 -1.35 7.52
CA SER A 85 -2.33 -0.41 7.55
C SER A 85 -2.78 -0.09 6.13
N GLY A 86 -3.99 0.45 6.02
CA GLY A 86 -4.50 1.03 4.79
C GLY A 86 -4.01 2.46 4.68
N GLN A 87 -3.35 2.79 3.58
CA GLN A 87 -2.76 4.05 3.18
C GLN A 87 -3.18 4.35 1.74
N PHE A 88 -2.79 5.52 1.25
CA PHE A 88 -2.92 5.87 -0.15
C PHE A 88 -2.26 4.82 -1.05
N TRP A 89 -2.95 4.47 -2.13
CA TRP A 89 -2.33 3.78 -3.24
C TRP A 89 -1.25 4.70 -3.85
N LYS A 90 -0.02 4.18 -3.94
CA LYS A 90 1.19 4.99 -4.21
C LYS A 90 1.56 5.06 -5.68
N TYR A 91 0.72 4.52 -6.57
CA TYR A 91 1.05 4.33 -7.98
C TYR A 91 -0.09 4.76 -8.91
N LEU A 92 0.22 5.33 -10.05
CA LEU A 92 -0.69 5.43 -11.20
C LEU A 92 -0.58 4.17 -12.06
N CYS A 93 -1.70 3.76 -12.65
CA CYS A 93 -1.73 2.67 -13.62
C CYS A 93 -1.57 3.21 -15.05
N THR A 94 -0.45 2.94 -15.69
CA THR A 94 -0.18 3.41 -17.07
C THR A 94 -0.88 2.56 -18.14
N LEU A 95 -1.41 1.40 -17.76
CA LEU A 95 -2.31 0.62 -18.62
C LEU A 95 -3.68 1.28 -18.62
N HIS A 96 -4.21 1.64 -19.79
CA HIS A 96 -5.46 2.39 -19.95
C HIS A 96 -6.69 1.49 -19.72
N ILE A 97 -6.87 1.04 -18.49
CA ILE A 97 -8.01 0.26 -17.99
C ILE A 97 -8.58 0.95 -16.75
N ASN A 98 -9.89 0.87 -16.57
CA ASN A 98 -10.55 1.44 -15.40
C ASN A 98 -10.41 0.51 -14.19
N LEU A 99 -9.66 0.97 -13.18
CA LEU A 99 -9.50 0.32 -11.87
C LEU A 99 -9.92 1.24 -10.71
N GLU A 100 -10.72 2.28 -10.97
CA GLU A 100 -11.14 3.27 -9.97
C GLU A 100 -11.98 2.64 -8.84
N ARG A 101 -12.65 1.52 -9.12
CA ARG A 101 -13.35 0.69 -8.12
C ARG A 101 -12.42 0.19 -7.01
N TYR A 102 -11.11 0.22 -7.22
CA TYR A 102 -10.09 -0.15 -6.24
C TYR A 102 -9.22 1.05 -5.84
N GLN A 103 -9.64 2.28 -6.12
CA GLN A 103 -8.86 3.52 -5.96
C GLN A 103 -7.49 3.50 -6.67
N ILE A 104 -7.42 2.80 -7.80
CA ILE A 104 -6.25 2.79 -8.70
C ILE A 104 -6.60 3.62 -9.92
N PHE A 105 -5.88 4.70 -10.13
CA PHE A 105 -6.18 5.69 -11.17
C PHE A 105 -5.13 5.68 -12.28
N ASN A 106 -5.53 6.04 -13.49
CA ASN A 106 -4.60 6.21 -14.61
C ASN A 106 -3.90 7.57 -14.60
N GLU A 107 -4.53 8.57 -13.97
CA GLU A 107 -4.05 9.95 -13.91
C GLU A 107 -4.43 10.61 -12.58
N LEU A 108 -3.63 11.59 -12.17
CA LEU A 108 -3.89 12.42 -11.00
C LEU A 108 -4.48 13.77 -11.45
N ASN A 109 -5.72 14.04 -11.06
CA ASN A 109 -6.42 15.28 -11.31
C ASN A 109 -7.28 15.63 -10.08
N LYS A 110 -7.96 16.80 -10.09
CA LYS A 110 -8.77 17.24 -8.94
C LYS A 110 -9.85 16.22 -8.53
N ARG A 111 -10.47 15.53 -9.48
CA ARG A 111 -11.49 14.50 -9.22
C ARG A 111 -10.87 13.26 -8.59
N THR A 112 -9.80 12.72 -9.17
CA THR A 112 -9.17 11.51 -8.65
C THR A 112 -8.52 11.77 -7.29
N ALA A 113 -7.93 12.95 -7.08
CA ALA A 113 -7.46 13.39 -5.78
C ALA A 113 -8.59 13.46 -4.73
N ALA A 114 -9.75 14.01 -5.08
CA ALA A 114 -10.93 14.02 -4.20
C ALA A 114 -11.36 12.59 -3.83
N LEU A 115 -11.50 11.70 -4.81
CA LEU A 115 -11.87 10.29 -4.57
C LEU A 115 -10.83 9.51 -3.75
N MET A 116 -9.55 9.83 -3.90
CA MET A 116 -8.49 9.26 -3.06
C MET A 116 -8.58 9.75 -1.62
N THR A 117 -9.05 10.97 -1.40
CA THR A 117 -8.97 11.68 -0.12
C THR A 117 -10.25 11.65 0.70
N GLU A 118 -11.40 11.46 0.07
CA GLU A 118 -12.72 11.46 0.70
C GLU A 118 -12.86 10.33 1.72
N ASP A 119 -12.68 9.09 1.29
CA ASP A 119 -12.83 7.90 2.14
C ASP A 119 -11.51 7.16 2.37
N ASN A 120 -11.39 6.56 3.55
CA ASN A 120 -10.36 5.57 3.83
C ASN A 120 -10.50 4.39 2.86
N CYS A 121 -9.41 3.86 2.31
CA CYS A 121 -9.45 2.71 1.39
C CYS A 121 -10.20 1.48 1.92
N PHE A 122 -10.19 1.24 3.23
CA PHE A 122 -10.97 0.19 3.86
C PHE A 122 -12.48 0.47 3.76
N VAL A 123 -12.90 1.69 4.08
CA VAL A 123 -14.30 2.15 3.99
C VAL A 123 -14.74 2.15 2.53
N TYR A 124 -13.92 2.67 1.63
CA TYR A 124 -14.19 2.68 0.19
C TYR A 124 -14.39 1.26 -0.35
N ALA A 125 -13.55 0.29 0.04
CA ALA A 125 -13.75 -1.11 -0.34
C ALA A 125 -15.09 -1.67 0.17
N CYS A 126 -15.54 -1.27 1.37
CA CYS A 126 -16.85 -1.64 1.90
C CYS A 126 -18.01 -0.99 1.12
N ILE A 127 -17.86 0.27 0.70
CA ILE A 127 -18.82 0.95 -0.19
C ILE A 127 -18.95 0.17 -1.49
N GLN A 128 -17.82 -0.21 -2.11
CA GLN A 128 -17.80 -0.98 -3.36
C GLN A 128 -18.37 -2.40 -3.20
N ALA A 129 -18.31 -2.96 -1.99
CA ALA A 129 -18.96 -4.22 -1.63
C ALA A 129 -20.48 -4.09 -1.46
N GLY A 130 -21.03 -2.87 -1.49
CA GLY A 130 -22.45 -2.61 -1.31
C GLY A 130 -22.91 -2.72 0.14
N VAL A 131 -22.10 -2.25 1.09
CA VAL A 131 -22.55 -2.00 2.47
C VAL A 131 -23.49 -0.80 2.46
N ASP A 132 -24.55 -0.85 3.28
CA ASP A 132 -25.56 0.21 3.38
C ASP A 132 -24.97 1.51 3.96
N GLY A 133 -25.62 2.64 3.63
CA GLY A 133 -25.13 3.97 4.00
C GLY A 133 -25.01 4.18 5.50
N GLU A 134 -25.96 3.66 6.30
CA GLU A 134 -25.95 3.80 7.76
C GLU A 134 -24.72 3.12 8.38
N THR A 135 -24.42 1.90 7.94
CA THR A 135 -23.22 1.17 8.37
C THR A 135 -21.94 1.87 7.90
N ILE A 136 -21.92 2.41 6.67
CA ILE A 136 -20.75 3.16 6.16
C ILE A 136 -20.51 4.44 6.96
N ASP A 137 -21.56 5.19 7.29
CA ASP A 137 -21.44 6.41 8.08
C ASP A 137 -20.92 6.10 9.49
N HIS A 138 -21.39 5.00 10.10
CA HIS A 138 -20.81 4.52 11.34
C HIS A 138 -19.33 4.14 11.20
N MET A 139 -18.93 3.46 10.12
CA MET A 139 -17.52 3.16 9.85
C MET A 139 -16.68 4.44 9.71
N ARG A 140 -17.19 5.50 9.08
CA ARG A 140 -16.51 6.81 8.95
C ARG A 140 -16.30 7.49 10.30
N GLU A 141 -17.29 7.40 11.20
CA GLU A 141 -17.18 7.96 12.55
C GLU A 141 -16.09 7.28 13.39
N VAL A 142 -15.94 5.97 13.22
CA VAL A 142 -14.92 5.16 13.92
C VAL A 142 -13.55 5.31 13.26
N ILE A 143 -13.49 5.26 11.93
CA ILE A 143 -12.26 5.33 11.13
C ILE A 143 -12.01 6.79 10.71
N ARG A 144 -11.65 7.63 11.70
CA ARG A 144 -11.34 9.05 11.46
C ARG A 144 -9.97 9.30 10.85
N VAL A 145 -9.13 8.25 10.79
CA VAL A 145 -7.76 8.32 10.29
C VAL A 145 -7.65 7.65 8.93
N ARG A 146 -6.90 8.24 8.01
CA ARG A 146 -6.60 7.63 6.71
C ARG A 146 -5.73 6.39 6.83
N ASP A 147 -4.89 6.33 7.86
CA ASP A 147 -4.04 5.18 8.15
C ASP A 147 -4.81 4.18 9.03
N PHE A 148 -5.50 3.21 8.42
CA PHE A 148 -6.32 2.25 9.18
C PHE A 148 -5.56 0.93 9.40
N PRO A 149 -5.12 0.62 10.64
CA PRO A 149 -4.30 -0.54 10.89
C PRO A 149 -5.10 -1.84 10.88
N GLN A 150 -4.48 -2.91 10.37
CA GLN A 150 -5.08 -4.25 10.33
C GLN A 150 -5.52 -4.78 11.71
N SER A 151 -4.85 -4.36 12.79
CA SER A 151 -5.21 -4.75 14.16
C SER A 151 -6.59 -4.26 14.59
N LYS A 152 -7.13 -3.23 13.94
CA LYS A 152 -8.42 -2.61 14.26
C LYS A 152 -9.60 -3.16 13.44
N VAL A 153 -9.33 -4.03 12.47
CA VAL A 153 -10.38 -4.65 11.63
C VAL A 153 -11.35 -5.48 12.48
N GLN A 154 -10.86 -6.14 13.54
CA GLN A 154 -11.73 -6.89 14.45
C GLN A 154 -12.76 -5.99 15.15
N GLU A 155 -12.37 -4.79 15.59
CA GLU A 155 -13.27 -3.85 16.26
C GLU A 155 -14.41 -3.42 15.32
N ILE A 156 -14.12 -3.22 14.04
CA ILE A 156 -15.14 -2.92 13.02
C ILE A 156 -16.03 -4.13 12.74
N SER A 157 -15.45 -5.32 12.70
CA SER A 157 -16.19 -6.58 12.53
C SER A 157 -17.22 -6.76 13.63
N ASP A 158 -16.79 -6.59 14.89
CA ASP A 158 -17.66 -6.72 16.07
C ASP A 158 -18.75 -5.63 16.09
N ALA A 159 -18.42 -4.39 15.73
CA ALA A 159 -19.37 -3.27 15.72
C ALA A 159 -20.43 -3.35 14.61
N THR A 160 -20.11 -3.94 13.46
CA THR A 160 -20.98 -3.94 12.27
C THR A 160 -21.64 -5.28 11.98
N GLY A 161 -21.20 -6.37 12.64
CA GLY A 161 -21.64 -7.72 12.33
C GLY A 161 -21.15 -8.24 10.97
N ILE A 162 -20.18 -7.54 10.34
CA ILE A 162 -19.57 -7.92 9.07
C ILE A 162 -18.32 -8.76 9.34
N ALA A 163 -18.23 -9.94 8.75
CA ALA A 163 -16.99 -10.70 8.71
C ALA A 163 -16.08 -10.21 7.57
N PHE A 164 -14.78 -10.12 7.84
CA PHE A 164 -13.79 -9.71 6.86
C PHE A 164 -12.73 -10.80 6.63
N ASN A 165 -12.52 -11.18 5.37
CA ASN A 165 -11.39 -12.01 4.97
C ASN A 165 -10.35 -11.13 4.26
N VAL A 166 -9.23 -10.83 4.93
CA VAL A 166 -8.17 -10.00 4.36
C VAL A 166 -7.08 -10.89 3.80
N THR A 167 -7.02 -10.97 2.47
CA THR A 167 -5.92 -11.58 1.73
C THR A 167 -4.77 -10.59 1.62
N ILE A 168 -3.56 -10.99 2.03
CA ILE A 168 -2.40 -10.11 2.07
C ILE A 168 -1.45 -10.51 0.93
N GLY A 169 -1.27 -9.61 -0.01
CA GLY A 169 -0.46 -9.84 -1.20
C GLY A 169 0.85 -9.05 -1.16
N TYR A 170 1.92 -9.69 -1.62
CA TYR A 170 3.26 -9.12 -1.70
C TYR A 170 3.81 -9.24 -3.11
N PHE A 171 4.15 -8.13 -3.75
CA PHE A 171 4.68 -8.17 -5.11
C PHE A 171 6.07 -8.84 -5.20
N ASN A 172 6.90 -8.62 -4.18
CA ASN A 172 8.30 -9.06 -4.16
C ASN A 172 8.54 -10.31 -3.30
N ASP A 173 7.50 -10.86 -2.65
CA ASP A 173 7.64 -12.06 -1.83
C ASP A 173 7.04 -13.25 -2.58
N SER A 174 7.78 -14.36 -2.63
CA SER A 174 7.30 -15.64 -3.17
C SER A 174 6.37 -16.37 -2.21
N ARG A 175 6.23 -15.88 -0.97
CA ARG A 175 5.29 -16.42 0.01
C ARG A 175 3.86 -16.40 -0.52
N HIS A 176 3.14 -17.48 -0.21
CA HIS A 176 1.71 -17.58 -0.43
C HIS A 176 0.97 -16.43 0.28
N ASN A 177 -0.08 -15.93 -0.36
CA ASN A 177 -0.94 -14.91 0.23
C ASN A 177 -1.46 -15.40 1.60
N GLU A 178 -1.20 -14.62 2.64
CA GLU A 178 -1.72 -14.90 3.98
C GLU A 178 -3.18 -14.43 4.02
N ILE A 179 -4.10 -15.26 4.49
CA ILE A 179 -5.50 -14.86 4.70
C ILE A 179 -5.74 -14.70 6.19
N LYS A 180 -6.09 -13.49 6.62
CA LYS A 180 -6.54 -13.21 7.98
C LYS A 180 -8.05 -13.05 8.00
N ARG A 181 -8.71 -13.77 8.91
CA ARG A 181 -10.16 -13.75 9.07
C ARG A 181 -10.53 -12.99 10.34
N TYR A 182 -11.47 -12.08 10.21
CA TYR A 182 -12.07 -11.31 11.29
C TYR A 182 -13.55 -11.66 11.29
N ILE A 183 -14.00 -12.34 12.33
CA ILE A 183 -15.38 -12.80 12.47
C ILE A 183 -15.94 -12.09 13.70
N PRO A 184 -17.16 -11.52 13.62
CA PRO A 184 -17.78 -10.89 14.77
C PRO A 184 -17.89 -11.87 15.94
N LYS A 185 -17.51 -11.42 17.13
CA LYS A 185 -17.54 -12.26 18.34
C LYS A 185 -18.80 -12.08 19.18
N GLU A 186 -19.42 -10.91 19.06
CA GLU A 186 -20.52 -10.48 19.95
C GLU A 186 -21.89 -10.52 19.25
N CYS A 187 -21.93 -10.79 17.94
CA CYS A 187 -23.15 -10.80 17.14
C CYS A 187 -23.08 -11.83 16.00
N GLU A 188 -24.24 -12.15 15.41
CA GLU A 188 -24.31 -13.01 14.23
C GLU A 188 -23.69 -12.32 13.01
N THR A 189 -23.05 -13.12 12.16
CA THR A 189 -22.46 -12.61 10.92
C THR A 189 -23.55 -12.31 9.91
N VAL A 190 -23.78 -11.03 9.64
CA VAL A 190 -24.80 -10.57 8.68
C VAL A 190 -24.31 -10.75 7.24
N ARG A 191 -23.00 -10.58 7.01
CA ARG A 191 -22.36 -10.76 5.71
C ARG A 191 -20.86 -10.96 5.84
N THR A 192 -20.24 -11.44 4.77
CA THR A 192 -18.79 -11.57 4.66
C THR A 192 -18.27 -10.74 3.49
N ILE A 193 -17.18 -10.01 3.71
CA ILE A 193 -16.50 -9.21 2.68
C ILE A 193 -15.06 -9.72 2.52
N ASP A 194 -14.70 -10.07 1.30
CA ASP A 194 -13.34 -10.44 0.93
C ASP A 194 -12.56 -9.18 0.53
N LEU A 195 -11.45 -8.92 1.21
CA LEU A 195 -10.57 -7.79 0.99
C LEU A 195 -9.18 -8.25 0.56
N LEU A 196 -8.51 -7.41 -0.21
CA LEU A 196 -7.11 -7.56 -0.63
C LEU A 196 -6.31 -6.40 -0.03
N LEU A 197 -5.24 -6.72 0.69
CA LEU A 197 -4.29 -5.75 1.24
C LEU A 197 -2.95 -5.90 0.51
N VAL A 198 -2.59 -4.91 -0.30
CA VAL A 198 -1.34 -4.88 -1.08
C VAL A 198 -0.72 -3.49 -0.97
N GLU A 199 0.60 -3.41 -0.76
CA GLU A 199 1.32 -2.12 -0.63
C GLU A 199 0.68 -1.15 0.37
N ASP A 200 0.23 -1.68 1.51
CA ASP A 200 -0.48 -0.93 2.55
C ASP A 200 -1.80 -0.31 2.02
N HIS A 201 -2.53 -0.95 1.10
CA HIS A 201 -3.80 -0.43 0.57
C HIS A 201 -4.89 -1.51 0.53
N TYR A 202 -6.08 -1.22 1.08
CA TYR A 202 -7.23 -2.13 1.06
C TYR A 202 -8.04 -1.97 -0.21
N MET A 203 -8.38 -3.11 -0.82
CA MET A 203 -9.22 -3.18 -2.02
C MET A 203 -10.27 -4.28 -1.85
N LEU A 204 -11.39 -4.15 -2.54
CA LEU A 204 -12.36 -5.24 -2.65
C LEU A 204 -11.75 -6.41 -3.43
N ASN A 205 -11.70 -7.60 -2.83
CA ASN A 205 -11.11 -8.77 -3.48
C ASN A 205 -12.15 -9.51 -4.32
N GLU A 206 -12.27 -9.13 -5.57
CA GLU A 206 -13.19 -9.74 -6.53
C GLU A 206 -12.48 -10.23 -7.79
N ARG A 207 -13.23 -10.79 -8.74
CA ARG A 207 -12.71 -11.23 -10.03
C ARG A 207 -13.05 -10.21 -11.10
N LEU A 208 -12.06 -9.83 -11.90
CA LEU A 208 -12.22 -8.87 -12.97
C LEU A 208 -12.55 -9.59 -14.28
N PRO A 209 -13.40 -9.00 -15.14
CA PRO A 209 -13.74 -9.52 -16.47
C PRO A 209 -12.62 -9.28 -17.48
N MET A 210 -11.38 -9.63 -17.14
CA MET A 210 -10.21 -9.48 -18.00
C MET A 210 -9.25 -10.65 -17.83
N THR A 211 -8.28 -10.78 -18.71
CA THR A 211 -7.25 -11.81 -18.61
C THR A 211 -5.87 -11.21 -18.35
N THR A 212 -4.99 -11.98 -17.71
CA THR A 212 -3.57 -11.63 -17.58
C THR A 212 -2.85 -11.64 -18.94
N TYR A 213 -3.35 -12.42 -19.91
CA TYR A 213 -2.81 -12.43 -21.27
C TYR A 213 -3.01 -11.06 -21.95
N PHE A 214 -4.18 -10.45 -21.79
CA PHE A 214 -4.44 -9.10 -22.29
C PHE A 214 -3.44 -8.08 -21.71
N VAL A 215 -3.24 -8.09 -20.39
CA VAL A 215 -2.29 -7.18 -19.71
C VAL A 215 -0.88 -7.32 -20.28
N ARG A 216 -0.40 -8.57 -20.40
CA ARG A 216 0.97 -8.88 -20.90
C ARG A 216 1.18 -8.45 -22.36
N ASN A 217 0.15 -8.57 -23.19
CA ASN A 217 0.25 -8.37 -24.64
C ASN A 217 -0.51 -7.10 -25.11
N TYR A 218 -0.79 -6.17 -24.19
CA TYR A 218 -1.65 -5.01 -24.44
C TYR A 218 -1.27 -4.23 -25.70
N LYS A 219 0.02 -3.89 -25.85
CA LYS A 219 0.52 -3.10 -26.99
C LYS A 219 0.29 -3.80 -28.33
N GLU A 220 0.51 -5.11 -28.39
CA GLU A 220 0.31 -5.91 -29.61
C GLU A 220 -1.17 -6.06 -29.94
N ILE A 221 -1.99 -6.34 -28.92
CA ILE A 221 -3.44 -6.44 -29.07
C ILE A 221 -4.04 -5.12 -29.54
N LEU A 222 -3.62 -3.99 -28.96
CA LEU A 222 -4.12 -2.68 -29.37
C LEU A 222 -3.77 -2.37 -30.83
N LYS A 223 -2.57 -2.75 -31.27
CA LYS A 223 -2.13 -2.58 -32.67
C LYS A 223 -2.92 -3.45 -33.64
N ALA A 224 -3.16 -4.72 -33.29
CA ALA A 224 -3.80 -5.69 -34.18
C ALA A 224 -5.34 -5.65 -34.13
N CYS A 225 -5.91 -5.26 -32.99
CA CYS A 225 -7.33 -5.29 -32.69
C CYS A 225 -7.89 -3.89 -32.37
N GLY A 226 -7.22 -2.80 -32.76
CA GLY A 226 -7.62 -1.43 -32.39
C GLY A 226 -9.05 -1.03 -32.76
N GLY A 227 -9.65 -1.66 -33.78
CA GLY A 227 -11.07 -1.48 -34.14
C GLY A 227 -12.07 -2.23 -33.24
N MET A 228 -11.60 -3.01 -32.27
CA MET A 228 -12.41 -3.75 -31.31
C MET A 228 -12.60 -2.93 -30.03
N ASN A 229 -13.79 -2.98 -29.42
CA ASN A 229 -14.01 -2.40 -28.09
C ASN A 229 -13.01 -2.99 -27.06
N ILE A 230 -12.44 -2.12 -26.22
CA ILE A 230 -11.50 -2.45 -25.15
C ILE A 230 -12.00 -3.57 -24.23
N GLU A 231 -13.28 -3.62 -23.87
CA GLU A 231 -13.87 -4.66 -23.02
C GLU A 231 -13.74 -6.05 -23.67
N LYS A 232 -13.92 -6.11 -24.99
CA LYS A 232 -13.76 -7.35 -25.75
C LYS A 232 -12.27 -7.70 -25.92
N GLN A 233 -11.40 -6.71 -26.05
CA GLN A 233 -9.95 -6.93 -26.04
C GLN A 233 -9.47 -7.50 -24.69
N MET A 234 -10.00 -7.00 -23.57
CA MET A 234 -9.70 -7.48 -22.21
C MET A 234 -10.01 -8.97 -22.02
N LYS A 235 -10.92 -9.52 -22.82
CA LYS A 235 -11.33 -10.93 -22.82
C LYS A 235 -10.46 -11.84 -23.71
N ILE A 236 -9.48 -11.30 -24.43
CA ILE A 236 -8.51 -12.08 -25.22
C ILE A 236 -7.63 -12.86 -24.24
N TYR A 237 -7.57 -14.19 -24.39
CA TYR A 237 -6.80 -15.04 -23.46
C TYR A 237 -5.62 -15.77 -24.09
N THR A 238 -5.57 -15.82 -25.42
CA THR A 238 -4.49 -16.47 -26.18
C THR A 238 -4.54 -16.03 -27.65
N LYS A 239 -3.48 -16.33 -28.39
CA LYS A 239 -3.39 -16.20 -29.84
C LYS A 239 -3.11 -17.59 -30.42
N ARG A 240 -3.92 -18.03 -31.39
CA ARG A 240 -3.79 -19.32 -32.08
C ARG A 240 -3.87 -19.08 -33.58
N GLU A 241 -2.94 -19.64 -34.35
CA GLU A 241 -2.94 -19.52 -35.83
C GLU A 241 -3.13 -18.07 -36.30
N ASP A 242 -2.39 -17.16 -35.67
CA ASP A 242 -2.49 -15.71 -35.87
C ASP A 242 -3.82 -15.01 -35.56
N LYS A 243 -4.77 -15.72 -34.96
CA LYS A 243 -6.05 -15.17 -34.50
C LYS A 243 -6.09 -15.06 -32.99
N TYR A 244 -6.51 -13.89 -32.49
CA TYR A 244 -6.79 -13.70 -31.08
C TYR A 244 -8.10 -14.40 -30.69
N VAL A 245 -8.07 -15.17 -29.60
CA VAL A 245 -9.22 -15.92 -29.10
C VAL A 245 -9.79 -15.21 -27.87
N VAL A 246 -11.09 -14.91 -27.92
CA VAL A 246 -11.85 -14.22 -26.88
C VAL A 246 -12.65 -15.22 -26.04
N ARG A 247 -12.66 -15.07 -24.72
CA ARG A 247 -13.48 -15.85 -23.77
C ARG A 247 -14.27 -14.92 -22.85
N TYR A 248 -15.57 -14.77 -23.09
CA TYR A 248 -16.40 -13.82 -22.34
C TYR A 248 -16.68 -14.25 -20.89
N ASP A 249 -16.77 -15.55 -20.64
CA ASP A 249 -16.93 -16.18 -19.34
C ASP A 249 -15.71 -16.03 -18.43
N ARG A 250 -14.53 -15.80 -19.03
CA ARG A 250 -13.29 -15.74 -18.28
C ARG A 250 -13.21 -14.48 -17.42
N THR A 251 -12.88 -14.71 -16.16
CA THR A 251 -12.55 -13.69 -15.17
C THR A 251 -11.24 -14.08 -14.48
N THR A 252 -10.53 -13.10 -13.94
CA THR A 252 -9.25 -13.28 -13.26
C THR A 252 -9.31 -12.63 -11.87
N PRO A 253 -8.81 -13.28 -10.80
CA PRO A 253 -8.74 -12.65 -9.48
C PRO A 253 -8.01 -11.30 -9.53
N LEU A 254 -8.46 -10.31 -8.77
CA LEU A 254 -7.79 -9.00 -8.68
C LEU A 254 -6.30 -9.16 -8.36
N TRP A 255 -5.93 -10.04 -7.43
CA TRP A 255 -4.53 -10.31 -7.11
C TRP A 255 -3.68 -10.68 -8.34
N ASP A 256 -4.17 -11.57 -9.20
CA ASP A 256 -3.43 -12.01 -10.39
C ASP A 256 -3.31 -10.87 -11.41
N VAL A 257 -4.32 -10.02 -11.54
CA VAL A 257 -4.27 -8.80 -12.38
C VAL A 257 -3.22 -7.84 -11.82
N MET A 258 -3.27 -7.52 -10.53
CA MET A 258 -2.33 -6.63 -9.85
C MET A 258 -0.89 -7.11 -9.98
N LYS A 259 -0.65 -8.40 -9.72
CA LYS A 259 0.66 -9.02 -9.88
C LYS A 259 1.16 -8.91 -11.32
N THR A 260 0.29 -9.18 -12.30
CA THR A 260 0.66 -9.06 -13.72
C THR A 260 0.96 -7.61 -14.10
N LEU A 261 0.19 -6.63 -13.61
CA LEU A 261 0.45 -5.20 -13.82
C LEU A 261 1.81 -4.78 -13.25
N TRP A 262 2.15 -5.28 -12.07
CA TRP A 262 3.46 -5.05 -11.43
C TRP A 262 4.61 -5.68 -12.22
N GLU A 263 4.47 -6.94 -12.63
CA GLU A 263 5.45 -7.66 -13.46
C GLU A 263 5.70 -6.93 -14.78
N CYS A 264 4.64 -6.42 -15.41
CA CYS A 264 4.70 -5.68 -16.67
C CYS A 264 5.06 -4.19 -16.53
N LYS A 265 5.38 -3.71 -15.32
CA LYS A 265 5.78 -2.32 -15.03
C LYS A 265 4.74 -1.28 -15.43
N TYR A 266 3.46 -1.59 -15.25
CA TYR A 266 2.36 -0.65 -15.47
C TYR A 266 2.06 0.25 -14.26
N PHE A 267 2.81 0.13 -13.17
CA PHE A 267 2.67 0.99 -11.99
C PHE A 267 3.79 2.02 -11.95
N GLU A 268 3.42 3.30 -12.02
CA GLU A 268 4.32 4.44 -11.93
C GLU A 268 4.12 5.13 -10.57
N PRO A 269 5.17 5.36 -9.78
CA PRO A 269 5.03 5.96 -8.45
C PRO A 269 4.52 7.39 -8.54
N ILE A 270 3.54 7.72 -7.69
CA ILE A 270 3.07 9.10 -7.52
C ILE A 270 4.10 9.84 -6.67
N SER A 271 4.58 11.00 -7.14
CA SER A 271 5.45 11.84 -6.32
C SER A 271 4.65 12.56 -5.22
N TYR A 272 5.26 12.76 -4.05
CA TYR A 272 4.61 13.49 -2.96
C TYR A 272 4.19 14.90 -3.39
N GLY A 273 4.98 15.58 -4.24
CA GLY A 273 4.65 16.91 -4.76
C GLY A 273 3.35 16.94 -5.54
N GLU A 274 3.11 15.94 -6.40
CA GLU A 274 1.88 15.80 -7.19
C GLU A 274 0.66 15.55 -6.31
N LEU A 275 0.79 14.74 -5.24
CA LEU A 275 -0.31 14.49 -4.32
C LEU A 275 -0.70 15.75 -3.52
N PHE A 276 0.29 16.56 -3.11
CA PHE A 276 0.03 17.79 -2.36
C PHE A 276 -0.64 18.87 -3.21
N THR A 277 -0.24 19.05 -4.47
CA THR A 277 -0.83 20.10 -5.34
C THR A 277 -2.34 19.96 -5.51
N TYR A 278 -2.89 18.75 -5.52
CA TYR A 278 -4.33 18.55 -5.72
C TYR A 278 -5.13 18.42 -4.42
N THR A 279 -4.47 18.30 -3.27
CA THR A 279 -5.14 18.20 -1.97
C THR A 279 -5.21 19.53 -1.23
N THR A 280 -4.39 20.52 -1.60
CA THR A 280 -4.44 21.89 -1.05
C THR A 280 -5.41 22.83 -1.78
N ASP A 281 -5.94 22.43 -2.93
CA ASP A 281 -6.95 23.17 -3.70
C ASP A 281 -8.41 22.72 -3.39
N LEU A 282 -8.59 22.03 -2.25
CA LEU A 282 -9.87 21.59 -1.68
C LEU A 282 -10.25 22.47 -0.48
#